data_AF-A0A6B2XSK3-F1
#
_entry.id   AF-A0A6B2XSK3-F1
#
_cell.length_a   1.000
_cell.length_b   1.000
_cell.length_c   1.000
_cell.angle_alpha   90.00
_cell.angle_beta   90.00
_cell.angle_gamma   90.00
#
_symmetry.space_group_name_H-M   'P 1'
#
loop_
_entity.id
_entity.type
_entity.pdbx_description
1 polymer ?
#
loop_
_entity_poly.entity_id
_entity_poly.type
_entity_poly.pdbx_seq_one_letter_code
_entity_poly.pdbx_strand_id
1 'polypeptide(L)'
;PLRPLLDEHRVLYVSSANRTGRPPAADTAEALAVFPAGVPVLRSPHALDEPAVGPPRRATTTVAMHPDGSLTLHRHGAQDQAHPYPADYLEHLRARYAVPGGPGGPLP
;
A
#
# COMPACT_ATOMS: atom_id res chain seq x y z
N PRO A 1 -12.15 -1.01 -11.16
CA PRO A 1 -11.57 -0.22 -12.28
C PRO A 1 -10.18 -0.68 -12.75
N LEU A 2 -9.28 -1.20 -11.87
CA LEU A 2 -7.91 -1.56 -12.26
C LEU A 2 -7.75 -2.95 -12.91
N ARG A 3 -8.72 -3.86 -12.71
CA ARG A 3 -8.60 -5.26 -13.18
C ARG A 3 -8.39 -5.38 -14.70
N PRO A 4 -9.18 -4.71 -15.57
CA PRO A 4 -8.95 -4.78 -17.02
C PRO A 4 -7.55 -4.26 -17.43
N LEU A 5 -7.03 -3.23 -16.76
CA LEU A 5 -5.68 -2.72 -17.03
C LEU A 5 -4.60 -3.72 -16.62
N LEU A 6 -4.80 -4.46 -15.53
CA LEU A 6 -3.88 -5.49 -15.07
C LEU A 6 -3.94 -6.77 -15.93
N ASP A 7 -5.10 -7.06 -16.53
CA ASP A 7 -5.27 -8.16 -17.47
C ASP A 7 -4.44 -7.94 -18.75
N GLU A 8 -4.38 -6.70 -19.24
CA GLU A 8 -3.57 -6.31 -20.41
C GLU A 8 -2.09 -6.03 -20.04
N HIS A 9 -1.86 -5.32 -18.93
CA HIS A 9 -0.54 -4.94 -18.43
C HIS A 9 -0.28 -5.60 -17.07
N ARG A 10 0.38 -6.76 -17.09
CA ARG A 10 0.65 -7.56 -15.88
C ARG A 10 1.45 -6.84 -14.79
N VAL A 11 2.16 -5.77 -15.15
CA VAL A 11 2.95 -4.95 -14.22
C VAL A 11 2.59 -3.49 -14.43
N LEU A 12 2.24 -2.81 -13.34
CA LEU A 12 2.06 -1.37 -13.30
C LEU A 12 3.10 -0.76 -12.37
N TYR A 13 3.92 0.13 -12.90
CA TYR A 13 4.82 0.95 -12.11
C TYR A 13 4.01 2.10 -11.51
N VAL A 14 3.84 2.09 -10.19
CA VAL A 14 2.97 3.04 -9.50
C VAL A 14 3.68 3.71 -8.35
N SER A 15 3.35 4.98 -8.16
CA SER A 15 3.64 5.75 -6.95
C SER A 15 2.35 6.40 -6.47
N SER A 16 2.41 7.05 -5.32
CA SER A 16 1.32 7.93 -4.87
C SER A 16 1.00 8.99 -5.93
N ALA A 17 -0.28 9.29 -6.10
CA ALA A 17 -0.78 10.26 -7.07
C ALA A 17 -0.68 11.69 -6.50
N ASN A 18 0.50 12.29 -6.52
CA ASN A 18 0.74 13.67 -6.08
C ASN A 18 1.87 14.34 -6.85
N ARG A 19 1.94 15.66 -6.74
CA ARG A 19 3.19 16.39 -6.98
C ARG A 19 4.19 16.10 -5.88
N THR A 20 5.47 16.06 -6.22
CA THR A 20 6.57 15.90 -5.26
C THR A 20 6.44 16.91 -4.11
N GLY A 21 6.53 16.42 -2.87
CA GLY A 21 6.39 17.24 -1.66
C GLY A 21 4.95 17.59 -1.26
N ARG A 22 3.94 17.11 -1.99
CA ARG A 22 2.52 17.28 -1.62
C ARG A 22 1.91 15.95 -1.14
N PRO A 23 0.87 15.99 -0.29
CA PRO A 23 0.09 14.79 0.02
C PRO A 23 -0.49 14.14 -1.24
N PRO A 24 -0.66 12.80 -1.26
CA PRO A 24 -1.44 12.09 -2.28
C PRO A 24 -2.85 12.66 -2.42
N ALA A 25 -3.33 12.81 -3.65
CA ALA A 25 -4.72 13.19 -3.91
C ALA A 25 -5.68 12.17 -3.26
N ALA A 26 -6.65 12.67 -2.50
CA ALA A 26 -7.61 11.86 -1.77
C ALA A 26 -8.67 11.25 -2.69
N ASP A 27 -9.10 12.02 -3.69
CA ASP A 27 -10.18 11.69 -4.62
C ASP A 27 -9.86 12.09 -6.07
N THR A 28 -10.82 11.87 -6.97
CA THR A 28 -10.65 12.18 -8.40
C THR A 28 -10.64 13.69 -8.67
N ALA A 29 -11.42 14.48 -7.93
CA ALA A 29 -11.47 15.92 -8.12
C ALA A 29 -10.13 16.58 -7.77
N GLU A 30 -9.52 16.17 -6.65
CA GLU A 30 -8.19 16.62 -6.25
C GLU A 30 -7.12 16.19 -7.27
N ALA A 31 -7.18 14.95 -7.77
CA ALA A 31 -6.25 14.49 -8.80
C ALA A 31 -6.36 15.34 -10.09
N LEU A 32 -7.57 15.62 -10.57
CA LEU A 32 -7.80 16.46 -11.74
C LEU A 32 -7.32 17.91 -11.53
N ALA A 33 -7.38 18.44 -10.31
CA ALA A 33 -6.88 19.77 -9.99
C ALA A 33 -5.34 19.84 -9.95
N VAL A 34 -4.68 18.74 -9.54
CA VAL A 34 -3.22 18.70 -9.35
C VAL A 34 -2.47 18.31 -10.63
N PHE A 35 -3.04 17.45 -11.47
CA PHE A 35 -2.37 16.97 -12.68
C PHE A 35 -2.71 17.81 -13.93
N PRO A 36 -1.77 17.99 -14.88
CA PRO A 36 -2.05 18.66 -16.15
C PRO A 36 -3.14 17.95 -16.96
N ALA A 37 -3.87 18.69 -17.80
CA ALA A 37 -4.98 18.15 -18.61
C ALA A 37 -4.60 16.98 -19.54
N GLY A 38 -3.32 16.83 -19.88
CA GLY A 38 -2.81 15.71 -20.67
C GLY A 38 -2.62 14.41 -19.89
N VAL A 39 -2.80 14.39 -18.57
CA VAL A 39 -2.67 13.19 -17.73
C VAL A 39 -4.03 12.52 -17.59
N PRO A 40 -4.21 11.28 -18.09
CA PRO A 40 -5.46 10.56 -17.89
C PRO A 40 -5.71 10.26 -16.41
N VAL A 41 -6.87 10.66 -15.90
CA VAL A 41 -7.31 10.34 -14.53
C VAL A 41 -8.51 9.41 -14.59
N LEU A 42 -8.38 8.23 -13.99
CA LEU A 42 -9.46 7.25 -13.89
C LEU A 42 -10.43 7.68 -12.79
N ARG A 43 -11.70 7.93 -13.16
CA ARG A 43 -12.76 8.19 -12.19
C ARG A 43 -13.09 6.91 -11.42
N SER A 44 -13.27 7.05 -10.10
CA SER A 44 -13.83 5.96 -9.31
C SER A 44 -15.28 5.72 -9.77
N PRO A 45 -15.67 4.47 -10.10
CA PRO A 45 -17.06 4.15 -10.40
C PRO A 45 -17.97 4.27 -9.15
N HIS A 46 -17.37 4.35 -7.97
CA HIS A 46 -18.04 4.52 -6.68
C HIS A 46 -17.96 5.97 -6.20
N ALA A 47 -18.29 6.94 -7.06
CA ALA A 47 -18.24 8.36 -6.72
C ALA A 47 -19.17 8.78 -5.57
N LEU A 48 -20.00 7.87 -5.03
CA LEU A 48 -20.81 8.07 -3.82
C LEU A 48 -20.12 7.57 -2.53
N ASP A 49 -19.00 6.86 -2.64
CA ASP A 49 -18.11 6.50 -1.52
C ASP A 49 -16.98 7.54 -1.36
N GLU A 50 -17.25 8.82 -1.66
CA GLU A 50 -16.34 9.88 -1.25
C GLU A 50 -16.20 9.82 0.28
N PRO A 51 -14.98 9.81 0.85
CA PRO A 51 -14.84 9.81 2.29
C PRO A 51 -15.21 11.19 2.82
N ALA A 52 -16.50 11.43 3.02
CA ALA A 52 -16.97 12.58 3.78
C ALA A 52 -16.57 12.47 5.26
N VAL A 53 -16.27 11.27 5.78
CA VAL A 53 -15.79 11.04 7.16
C VAL A 53 -15.00 9.73 7.23
N GLY A 54 -13.80 9.67 6.63
CA GLY A 54 -12.89 8.52 6.75
C GLY A 54 -11.55 8.93 7.37
N PRO A 55 -10.80 8.03 8.03
CA PRO A 55 -9.44 8.35 8.46
C PRO A 55 -8.61 8.79 7.24
N PRO A 56 -7.70 9.78 7.41
CA PRO A 56 -6.95 10.34 6.30
C PRO A 56 -6.21 9.24 5.55
N ARG A 57 -6.23 9.31 4.21
CA ARG A 57 -5.60 8.31 3.34
C ARG A 57 -4.11 8.22 3.68
N ARG A 58 -3.69 7.09 4.23
CA ARG A 58 -2.28 6.81 4.56
C ARG A 58 -1.63 6.03 3.44
N ALA A 59 -0.35 6.31 3.23
CA ALA A 59 0.46 5.50 2.35
C ALA A 59 0.66 4.09 2.93
N THR A 60 0.98 3.14 2.06
CA THR A 60 1.24 1.74 2.42
C THR A 60 2.41 1.63 3.41
N THR A 61 2.27 0.74 4.39
CA THR A 61 3.37 0.30 5.25
C THR A 61 4.35 -0.51 4.41
N THR A 62 5.65 -0.22 4.51
CA THR A 62 6.70 -0.93 3.78
C THR A 62 7.55 -1.73 4.76
N VAL A 63 7.68 -3.02 4.50
CA VAL A 63 8.51 -3.95 5.27
C VAL A 63 9.61 -4.46 4.35
N ALA A 64 10.86 -4.44 4.83
CA ALA A 64 11.96 -5.12 4.17
C ALA A 64 12.00 -6.57 4.64
N MET A 65 12.10 -7.50 3.68
CA MET A 65 12.33 -8.92 3.93
C MET A 65 13.79 -9.22 3.62
N HIS A 66 14.50 -9.76 4.60
CA HIS A 66 15.92 -10.09 4.47
C HIS A 66 16.10 -11.55 4.06
N PRO A 67 17.26 -11.92 3.47
CA PRO A 67 17.52 -13.30 3.03
C PRO A 67 17.47 -14.35 4.16
N ASP A 68 17.72 -13.94 5.40
CA ASP A 68 17.62 -14.79 6.60
C ASP A 68 16.17 -14.98 7.10
N GLY A 69 15.18 -14.46 6.36
CA GLY A 69 13.77 -14.49 6.72
C GLY A 69 13.38 -13.45 7.78
N SER A 70 14.32 -12.65 8.27
CA SER A 70 14.00 -11.55 9.18
C SER A 70 13.23 -10.44 8.45
N LEU A 71 12.41 -9.72 9.21
CA LEU A 71 11.61 -8.60 8.74
C LEU A 71 12.02 -7.35 9.51
N THR A 72 12.17 -6.22 8.79
CA THR A 72 12.33 -4.91 9.40
C THR A 72 11.32 -3.93 8.83
N LEU A 73 10.78 -3.06 9.69
CA LEU A 73 9.88 -2.01 9.25
C LEU A 73 10.70 -0.93 8.55
N HIS A 74 10.47 -0.75 7.25
CA HIS A 74 11.14 0.28 6.46
C HIS A 74 10.38 1.61 6.55
N ARG A 75 9.03 1.55 6.55
CA ARG A 75 8.18 2.74 6.60
C ARG A 75 6.82 2.45 7.20
N HIS A 76 6.40 3.28 8.15
CA HIS A 76 5.05 3.29 8.73
C HIS A 76 3.98 3.68 7.69
N GLY A 77 2.77 3.13 7.84
CA GLY A 77 1.69 3.34 6.88
C GLY A 77 0.32 2.96 7.39
N ALA A 78 -0.53 2.50 6.47
CA ALA A 78 -1.93 2.17 6.76
C ALA A 78 -2.08 0.85 7.52
N GLN A 79 -1.19 -0.12 7.32
CA GLN A 79 -1.38 -1.49 7.80
C GLN A 79 -0.86 -1.74 9.22
N ASP A 80 0.13 -0.98 9.67
CA ASP A 80 0.67 -1.08 11.04
C ASP A 80 -0.05 -0.16 12.03
N GLN A 81 -1.08 0.58 11.58
CA GLN A 81 -1.76 1.59 12.40
C GLN A 81 -2.42 1.03 13.67
N ALA A 82 -2.83 -0.24 13.65
CA ALA A 82 -3.40 -0.92 14.82
C ALA A 82 -2.34 -1.42 15.82
N HIS A 83 -1.05 -1.32 15.48
CA HIS A 83 0.07 -1.83 16.26
C HIS A 83 0.89 -0.66 16.82
N PRO A 84 0.85 -0.43 18.14
CA PRO A 84 1.58 0.68 18.76
C PRO A 84 3.09 0.60 18.56
N TYR A 85 3.63 -0.62 18.48
CA TYR A 85 5.06 -0.85 18.28
C TYR A 85 5.33 -1.60 16.96
N PRO A 86 6.39 -1.22 16.22
CA PRO A 86 6.80 -1.95 15.02
C PRO A 86 6.99 -3.45 15.25
N ALA A 87 7.51 -3.82 16.42
CA ALA A 87 7.76 -5.23 16.77
C ALA A 87 6.47 -6.06 16.72
N ASP A 88 5.38 -5.54 17.30
CA ASP A 88 4.08 -6.22 17.34
C ASP A 88 3.52 -6.46 15.93
N TYR A 89 3.68 -5.47 15.04
CA TYR A 89 3.25 -5.61 13.65
C TYR A 89 4.07 -6.66 12.90
N LEU A 90 5.39 -6.66 13.10
CA LEU A 90 6.27 -7.63 12.46
C LEU A 90 6.06 -9.04 12.99
N GLU A 91 5.79 -9.20 14.28
CA GLU A 91 5.39 -10.49 14.87
C GLU A 91 4.05 -10.97 14.31
N HIS A 92 3.06 -10.07 14.20
CA HIS A 92 1.78 -10.38 13.55
C HIS A 92 1.98 -10.89 12.10
N LEU A 93 2.83 -10.22 11.30
CA LEU A 93 3.14 -10.66 9.94
C LEU A 93 3.81 -12.04 9.93
N ARG A 94 4.77 -12.29 10.83
CA ARG A 94 5.42 -13.61 10.95
C ARG A 94 4.40 -14.69 11.29
N ALA A 95 3.55 -14.47 12.30
CA ALA A 95 2.53 -15.43 12.70
C ALA A 95 1.52 -15.73 11.58
N ARG A 96 1.16 -14.70 10.79
CA ARG A 96 0.18 -14.82 9.71
C ARG A 96 0.71 -15.49 8.45
N TYR A 97 1.98 -15.25 8.11
CA TYR A 97 2.58 -15.66 6.83
C TYR A 97 3.76 -16.62 6.98
N ALA A 98 4.04 -17.13 8.18
CA ALA A 98 4.99 -18.21 8.37
C ALA A 98 4.59 -19.39 7.48
N VAL A 99 5.44 -19.69 6.48
CA VAL A 99 5.31 -20.90 5.67
C VAL A 99 5.85 -22.06 6.51
N PRO A 100 5.06 -23.11 6.79
CA PRO A 100 5.60 -24.34 7.35
C PRO A 100 6.62 -24.91 6.36
N GLY A 101 7.91 -24.92 6.72
CA GLY A 101 8.97 -25.59 5.93
C GLY A 101 9.86 -24.70 5.05
N GLY A 102 9.90 -23.38 5.23
CA GLY A 102 10.96 -22.54 4.64
C GLY A 102 12.36 -22.88 5.16
N PRO A 103 13.44 -22.56 4.41
CA PRO A 103 14.81 -22.95 4.77
C PRO A 103 15.19 -22.30 6.11
N GLY A 104 15.21 -23.10 7.17
CA GLY A 104 15.33 -22.66 8.56
C GLY A 104 14.42 -23.41 9.55
N GLY A 105 13.50 -24.26 9.08
CA GLY A 105 12.80 -25.19 9.96
C GLY A 105 13.78 -26.14 10.67
N PRO A 106 13.57 -26.46 11.97
CA PRO A 106 14.44 -27.38 12.68
C PRO A 106 14.44 -28.74 11.97
N LEU A 107 15.62 -29.32 11.77
CA LEU A 107 15.77 -30.69 11.31
C LEU A 107 15.18 -31.65 12.38
N PRO A 108 14.55 -32.78 11.96
CA PRO A 108 13.96 -33.75 12.88
C PRO A 108 14.98 -34.37 13.84
#